data_AF-S7HT40-F1
#
_entry.id   AF-S7HT40-F1
#
_cell.length_a   1.000
_cell.length_b   1.000
_cell.length_c   1.000
_cell.angle_alpha   90.00
_cell.angle_beta   90.00
_cell.angle_gamma   90.00
#
_symmetry.space_group_name_H-M   'P 1'
#
loop_
_entity.id
_entity.type
_entity.pdbx_description
1 polymer ?
#
loop_
_entity_poly.entity_id
_entity_poly.type
_entity_poly.pdbx_seq_one_letter_code
_entity_poly.pdbx_strand_id
1 'polypeptide(L)'
;MEVWQLDHLQFAVPPTQMKSVLMMGIPADKLDAIRAAVSYFKVPGVKDVLAMTNKVDANGRYLNQYDYDLHPQTQGVGKAETLAKILVPKYKGHGPSFTAMDSQGDFNFCTEFKDTKEVLVINRTRTDDAALCAGIAAYQKKHGIDLAAANKNGDSLFLIQGRNENKGEFWNDDKTLLLGKKTHPTCPIKPPKPKQNSNKEKPSPKY
;
A
#
# COMPACT_ATOMS: atom_id res chain seq x y z
N MET A 1 7.72 12.50 5.79
CA MET A 1 8.04 12.41 4.34
C MET A 1 7.16 11.31 3.79
N GLU A 2 6.35 11.62 2.79
CA GLU A 2 5.31 10.70 2.32
C GLU A 2 5.75 10.07 1.00
N VAL A 3 5.85 8.74 1.00
CA VAL A 3 6.11 7.94 -0.21
C VAL A 3 4.76 7.38 -0.64
N TRP A 4 4.27 7.83 -1.80
CA TRP A 4 2.98 7.40 -2.36
C TRP A 4 3.22 6.39 -3.47
N GLN A 5 2.60 5.21 -3.37
CA GLN A 5 2.50 4.25 -4.48
C GLN A 5 1.04 4.15 -4.91
N LEU A 6 0.74 4.57 -6.16
CA LEU A 6 -0.57 4.40 -6.80
C LEU A 6 -0.57 3.11 -7.64
N ASP A 7 -0.66 1.95 -6.98
CA ASP A 7 -1.05 0.72 -7.69
C ASP A 7 -2.47 0.34 -7.25
N HIS A 8 -3.35 0.09 -8.22
CA HIS A 8 -4.79 -0.20 -8.03
C HIS A 8 -5.75 0.97 -7.75
N LEU A 9 -5.46 2.21 -8.18
CA LEU A 9 -6.54 3.21 -8.32
C LEU A 9 -7.41 2.89 -9.54
N GLN A 10 -8.54 2.20 -9.29
CA GLN A 10 -9.70 2.30 -10.17
C GLN A 10 -10.27 3.72 -10.03
N PHE A 11 -9.75 4.65 -10.82
CA PHE A 11 -10.41 5.94 -10.96
C PHE A 11 -11.72 5.75 -11.74
N ALA A 12 -12.80 6.31 -11.22
CA ALA A 12 -14.00 6.60 -11.99
C ALA A 12 -13.70 7.77 -12.97
N VAL A 13 -12.84 7.54 -13.96
CA VAL A 13 -12.62 8.49 -15.07
C VAL A 13 -13.68 8.21 -16.14
N PRO A 14 -14.40 9.23 -16.64
CA PRO A 14 -15.34 9.07 -17.74
C PRO A 14 -14.66 8.44 -18.96
N PRO A 15 -15.28 7.45 -19.65
CA PRO A 15 -14.68 6.74 -20.79
C PRO A 15 -14.16 7.64 -21.92
N THR A 16 -14.71 8.86 -22.03
CA THR A 16 -14.36 9.86 -23.02
C THR A 16 -12.98 10.49 -22.81
N GLN A 17 -12.48 10.57 -21.57
CA GLN A 17 -11.12 11.06 -21.28
C GLN A 17 -10.07 9.93 -21.34
N MET A 18 -10.46 8.69 -21.06
CA MET A 18 -9.57 7.53 -21.15
C MET A 18 -9.12 7.28 -22.61
N LYS A 19 -9.99 7.56 -23.59
CA LYS A 19 -9.71 7.32 -25.01
C LYS A 19 -8.58 8.20 -25.57
N SER A 20 -8.42 9.46 -25.14
CA SER A 20 -7.32 10.30 -25.65
C SER A 20 -5.97 9.93 -25.03
N VAL A 21 -5.97 9.42 -23.80
CA VAL A 21 -4.78 8.90 -23.11
C VAL A 21 -4.37 7.52 -23.66
N LEU A 22 -5.35 6.68 -24.03
CA LEU A 22 -5.13 5.36 -24.63
C LEU A 22 -4.70 5.42 -26.11
N MET A 23 -5.12 6.44 -26.87
CA MET A 23 -4.92 6.53 -28.32
C MET A 23 -3.63 7.27 -28.74
N MET A 24 -2.93 7.93 -27.81
CA MET A 24 -1.59 8.47 -28.03
C MET A 24 -0.55 7.64 -27.30
N GLY A 25 -0.24 6.45 -27.85
CA GLY A 25 0.95 5.66 -27.52
C GLY A 25 1.27 5.53 -26.03
N ILE A 26 0.53 4.68 -25.32
CA ILE A 26 0.83 4.38 -23.91
C ILE A 26 2.25 3.78 -23.80
N PRO A 27 3.15 4.37 -23.00
CA PRO A 27 4.33 3.65 -22.55
C PRO A 27 3.86 2.49 -21.66
N ALA A 28 4.32 1.28 -21.99
CA ALA A 28 3.88 0.03 -21.36
C ALA A 28 4.31 -0.12 -19.88
N ASP A 29 4.98 0.87 -19.30
CA ASP A 29 5.45 0.84 -17.92
C ASP A 29 4.43 1.45 -16.95
N LYS A 30 4.43 0.99 -15.70
CA LYS A 30 3.52 1.51 -14.67
C LYS A 30 4.06 2.79 -14.05
N LEU A 31 5.38 3.02 -14.13
CA LEU A 31 6.04 4.18 -13.56
C LEU A 31 5.65 5.48 -14.27
N ASP A 32 5.68 5.55 -15.60
CA ASP A 32 5.29 6.78 -16.29
C ASP A 32 3.80 7.04 -16.18
N ALA A 33 2.97 6.00 -16.12
CA ALA A 33 1.55 6.16 -15.82
C ALA A 33 1.31 6.82 -14.45
N ILE A 34 2.07 6.41 -13.41
CA ILE A 34 1.97 7.01 -12.07
C ILE A 34 2.54 8.43 -12.08
N ARG A 35 3.66 8.69 -12.74
CA ARG A 35 4.22 10.05 -12.88
C ARG A 35 3.26 10.98 -13.61
N ALA A 36 2.64 10.51 -14.69
CA ALA A 36 1.63 11.26 -15.42
C ALA A 36 0.43 11.58 -14.53
N ALA A 37 -0.04 10.62 -13.72
CA ALA A 37 -1.11 10.86 -12.75
C ALA A 37 -0.71 11.92 -11.70
N VAL A 38 0.47 11.79 -11.08
CA VAL A 38 1.00 12.78 -10.12
C VAL A 38 1.04 14.19 -10.74
N SER A 39 1.53 14.30 -11.96
CA SER A 39 1.59 15.57 -12.70
C SER A 39 0.20 16.11 -13.04
N TYR A 40 -0.70 15.27 -13.54
CA TYR A 40 -2.05 15.65 -13.96
C TYR A 40 -2.88 16.14 -12.76
N PHE A 41 -2.86 15.39 -11.66
CA PHE A 41 -3.57 15.73 -10.42
C PHE A 41 -2.83 16.77 -9.57
N LYS A 42 -1.63 17.20 -9.97
CA LYS A 42 -0.79 18.18 -9.27
C LYS A 42 -0.59 17.83 -7.80
N VAL A 43 -0.28 16.57 -7.52
CA VAL A 43 -0.12 16.08 -6.14
C VAL A 43 1.06 16.82 -5.49
N PRO A 44 0.82 17.64 -4.45
CA PRO A 44 1.88 18.46 -3.87
C PRO A 44 2.88 17.61 -3.10
N GLY A 45 4.15 18.02 -3.11
CA GLY A 45 5.18 17.45 -2.22
C GLY A 45 5.79 16.11 -2.65
N VAL A 46 5.39 15.54 -3.79
CA VAL A 46 6.00 14.32 -4.34
C VAL A 46 7.39 14.63 -4.89
N LYS A 47 8.44 13.98 -4.34
CA LYS A 47 9.84 14.15 -4.79
C LYS A 47 10.38 12.95 -5.57
N ASP A 48 9.97 11.75 -5.19
CA ASP A 48 10.37 10.50 -5.82
C ASP A 48 9.11 9.67 -6.11
N VAL A 49 9.11 8.98 -7.26
CA VAL A 49 8.08 7.99 -7.63
C VAL A 49 8.79 6.70 -7.99
N LEU A 50 8.38 5.59 -7.37
CA LEU A 50 8.88 4.25 -7.64
C LEU A 50 7.70 3.33 -7.97
N ALA A 51 7.86 2.53 -9.02
CA ALA A 51 6.86 1.60 -9.50
C ALA A 51 7.51 0.57 -10.42
N MET A 52 6.71 -0.33 -10.98
CA MET A 52 7.17 -1.31 -11.95
C MET A 52 7.74 -0.61 -13.19
N THR A 53 9.04 -0.85 -13.44
CA THR A 53 9.87 -0.19 -14.47
C THR A 53 10.36 -1.20 -15.50
N ASN A 54 10.09 -0.93 -16.77
CA ASN A 54 10.62 -1.72 -17.88
C ASN A 54 11.94 -1.13 -18.38
N LYS A 55 12.78 -1.98 -19.00
CA LYS A 55 13.97 -1.51 -19.71
C LYS A 55 13.59 -0.65 -20.91
N VAL A 56 14.49 0.24 -21.29
CA VAL A 56 14.39 1.03 -22.52
C VAL A 56 15.52 0.67 -23.47
N ASP A 57 15.26 0.74 -24.77
CA ASP A 57 16.29 0.63 -25.80
C ASP A 57 17.17 1.90 -25.85
N ALA A 58 18.21 1.88 -26.69
CA ALA A 58 19.10 3.03 -26.88
C ALA A 58 18.39 4.31 -27.40
N ASN A 59 17.17 4.17 -27.93
CA ASN A 59 16.35 5.28 -28.41
C ASN A 59 15.30 5.73 -27.38
N GLY A 60 15.33 5.18 -26.16
CA GLY A 60 14.36 5.47 -25.11
C GLY A 60 13.00 4.79 -25.30
N ARG A 61 12.88 3.79 -26.17
CA ARG A 61 11.63 3.03 -26.36
C ARG A 61 11.53 1.90 -25.35
N TYR A 62 10.35 1.72 -24.76
CA TYR A 62 10.11 0.63 -23.82
C TYR A 62 10.25 -0.74 -24.48
N LEU A 63 11.01 -1.60 -23.81
CA LEU A 63 11.08 -3.03 -24.09
C LEU A 63 10.04 -3.76 -23.24
N ASN A 64 9.49 -4.86 -23.75
CA ASN A 64 8.64 -5.76 -22.97
C ASN A 64 9.49 -6.66 -22.05
N GLN A 65 10.35 -6.02 -21.26
CA GLN A 65 11.28 -6.68 -20.35
C GLN A 65 11.40 -5.81 -19.09
N TYR A 66 11.15 -6.42 -17.94
CA TYR A 66 11.28 -5.74 -16.66
C TYR A 66 12.75 -5.43 -16.34
N ASP A 67 13.00 -4.28 -15.72
CA ASP A 67 14.35 -3.86 -15.33
C ASP A 67 14.73 -4.35 -13.92
N TYR A 68 15.07 -5.64 -13.81
CA TYR A 68 15.54 -6.24 -12.56
C TYR A 68 16.88 -5.67 -12.07
N ASP A 69 17.69 -5.07 -12.97
CA ASP A 69 18.97 -4.47 -12.59
C ASP A 69 18.72 -3.21 -11.75
N LEU A 70 17.67 -2.44 -12.11
CA LEU A 70 17.24 -1.27 -11.37
C LEU A 70 16.68 -1.63 -9.98
N HIS A 71 15.61 -2.43 -9.90
CA HIS A 71 15.04 -2.92 -8.63
C HIS A 71 14.14 -4.15 -8.83
N PRO A 72 13.80 -4.91 -7.76
CA PRO A 72 12.82 -5.99 -7.83
C PRO A 72 11.42 -5.48 -8.21
N GLN A 73 10.56 -6.38 -8.71
CA GLN A 73 9.17 -6.04 -9.01
C GLN A 73 8.46 -5.45 -7.78
N THR A 74 7.79 -4.31 -7.94
CA THR A 74 7.16 -3.56 -6.84
C THR A 74 5.82 -4.17 -6.41
N GLN A 75 5.82 -5.46 -6.08
CA GLN A 75 4.66 -6.20 -5.58
C GLN A 75 5.04 -7.05 -4.35
N GLY A 76 4.22 -6.99 -3.30
CA GLY A 76 4.48 -7.71 -2.04
C GLY A 76 5.84 -7.36 -1.46
N VAL A 77 6.65 -8.38 -1.19
CA VAL A 77 8.03 -8.26 -0.65
C VAL A 77 8.89 -7.34 -1.52
N GLY A 78 8.73 -7.38 -2.85
CA GLY A 78 9.55 -6.57 -3.74
C GLY A 78 9.32 -5.05 -3.60
N LYS A 79 8.19 -4.61 -3.02
CA LYS A 79 8.01 -3.20 -2.62
C LYS A 79 8.97 -2.82 -1.48
N ALA A 80 9.05 -3.66 -0.45
CA ALA A 80 9.95 -3.43 0.68
C ALA A 80 11.42 -3.46 0.23
N GLU A 81 11.79 -4.44 -0.61
CA GLU A 81 13.14 -4.54 -1.18
C GLU A 81 13.49 -3.32 -2.05
N THR A 82 12.55 -2.84 -2.87
CA THR A 82 12.75 -1.65 -3.71
C THR A 82 12.96 -0.40 -2.86
N LEU A 83 12.17 -0.21 -1.80
CA LEU A 83 12.37 0.91 -0.86
C LEU A 83 13.73 0.83 -0.17
N ALA A 84 14.09 -0.36 0.32
CA ALA A 84 15.38 -0.59 0.99
C ALA A 84 16.57 -0.34 0.06
N LYS A 85 16.46 -0.72 -1.23
CA LYS A 85 17.52 -0.50 -2.23
C LYS A 85 17.62 0.96 -2.67
N ILE A 86 16.49 1.63 -2.91
CA ILE A 86 16.48 2.94 -3.59
C ILE A 86 16.27 4.12 -2.64
N LEU A 87 15.26 4.07 -1.75
CA LEU A 87 14.91 5.23 -0.93
C LEU A 87 15.70 5.29 0.37
N VAL A 88 15.87 4.17 1.07
CA VAL A 88 16.56 4.16 2.37
C VAL A 88 17.97 4.79 2.30
N PRO A 89 18.82 4.52 1.28
CA PRO A 89 20.11 5.19 1.15
C PRO A 89 20.01 6.70 0.93
N LYS A 90 18.99 7.17 0.19
CA LYS A 90 18.73 8.61 -0.01
C LYS A 90 18.34 9.32 1.29
N TYR A 91 17.81 8.58 2.25
CA TYR A 91 17.31 9.10 3.52
C TYR A 91 18.17 8.71 4.71
N LYS A 92 19.49 8.69 4.52
CA LYS A 92 20.49 8.43 5.58
C LYS A 92 20.29 7.10 6.31
N GLY A 93 19.77 6.10 5.61
CA GLY A 93 19.49 4.79 6.19
C GLY A 93 18.16 4.69 6.94
N HIS A 94 17.30 5.72 6.89
CA HIS A 94 15.99 5.69 7.51
C HIS A 94 14.90 5.15 6.56
N GLY A 95 14.10 4.23 7.08
CA GLY A 95 12.86 3.77 6.47
C GLY A 95 11.75 4.83 6.53
N PRO A 96 10.58 4.55 5.92
CA PRO A 96 9.46 5.46 5.93
C PRO A 96 8.94 5.65 7.36
N SER A 97 8.70 6.90 7.78
CA SER A 97 8.08 7.18 9.08
C SER A 97 6.55 6.95 9.07
N PHE A 98 5.96 7.10 7.89
CA PHE A 98 4.53 6.95 7.62
C PHE A 98 4.35 6.15 6.33
N THR A 99 3.39 5.24 6.32
CA THR A 99 3.03 4.47 5.12
C THR A 99 1.51 4.39 4.96
N ALA A 100 1.04 4.18 3.74
CA ALA A 100 -0.38 3.96 3.45
C ALA A 100 -0.55 2.69 2.61
N MET A 101 -1.57 1.90 2.91
CA MET A 101 -1.86 0.63 2.24
C MET A 101 -3.36 0.43 2.00
N ASP A 102 -3.67 -0.37 0.99
CA ASP A 102 -5.04 -0.85 0.76
C ASP A 102 -5.10 -2.38 0.59
N SER A 103 -3.96 -3.04 0.35
CA SER A 103 -3.94 -4.44 -0.10
C SER A 103 -2.80 -5.29 0.47
N GLN A 104 -2.85 -6.59 0.19
CA GLN A 104 -1.76 -7.53 0.51
C GLN A 104 -0.43 -7.13 -0.14
N GLY A 105 -0.47 -6.50 -1.32
CA GLY A 105 0.72 -6.08 -2.02
C GLY A 105 1.54 -5.05 -1.26
N ASP A 106 0.93 -4.36 -0.29
CA ASP A 106 1.53 -3.30 0.52
C ASP A 106 2.03 -3.78 1.90
N PHE A 107 1.59 -4.97 2.31
CA PHE A 107 1.76 -5.48 3.68
C PHE A 107 3.21 -5.40 4.14
N ASN A 108 4.15 -5.92 3.34
CA ASN A 108 5.57 -6.01 3.70
C ASN A 108 6.16 -4.61 3.95
N PHE A 109 5.98 -3.67 3.03
CA PHE A 109 6.61 -2.35 3.19
C PHE A 109 5.96 -1.50 4.30
N CYS A 110 4.71 -1.78 4.66
CA CYS A 110 4.05 -1.13 5.78
C CYS A 110 4.43 -1.72 7.15
N THR A 111 4.96 -2.95 7.21
CA THR A 111 5.16 -3.68 8.47
C THR A 111 6.61 -4.03 8.77
N GLU A 112 7.51 -4.07 7.78
CA GLU A 112 8.88 -4.58 7.94
C GLU A 112 9.91 -3.50 8.33
N PHE A 113 9.58 -2.21 8.18
CA PHE A 113 10.49 -1.12 8.54
C PHE A 113 10.30 -0.69 9.99
N LYS A 114 11.35 -0.87 10.81
CA LYS A 114 11.40 -0.39 12.21
C LYS A 114 11.14 1.12 12.38
N ASP A 115 11.42 1.88 11.33
CA ASP A 115 11.28 3.33 11.31
C ASP A 115 9.84 3.76 11.05
N THR A 116 8.97 2.85 10.59
CA THR A 116 7.54 3.10 10.47
C THR A 116 6.96 3.37 11.85
N LYS A 117 6.35 4.54 12.01
CA LYS A 117 5.69 4.97 13.25
C LYS A 117 4.18 4.98 13.12
N GLU A 118 3.69 5.09 11.90
CA GLU A 118 2.26 5.16 11.60
C GLU A 118 1.94 4.54 10.23
N VAL A 119 0.81 3.83 10.15
CA VAL A 119 0.32 3.14 8.96
C VAL A 119 -1.15 3.49 8.75
N LEU A 120 -1.48 4.08 7.60
CA LEU A 120 -2.86 4.31 7.18
C LEU A 120 -3.38 3.13 6.35
N VAL A 121 -4.42 2.46 6.83
CA VAL A 121 -5.07 1.34 6.13
C VAL A 121 -6.38 1.82 5.50
N ILE A 122 -6.44 1.85 4.17
CA ILE A 122 -7.69 2.08 3.44
C ILE A 122 -8.53 0.81 3.51
N ASN A 123 -9.69 0.88 4.16
CA ASN A 123 -10.49 -0.30 4.44
C ASN A 123 -11.16 -0.84 3.17
N ARG A 124 -10.64 -1.96 2.66
CA ARG A 124 -11.24 -2.71 1.54
C ARG A 124 -12.09 -3.91 1.98
N THR A 125 -12.35 -4.05 3.29
CA THR A 125 -13.03 -5.22 3.89
C THR A 125 -12.38 -6.54 3.51
N ARG A 126 -11.04 -6.56 3.41
CA ARG A 126 -10.28 -7.76 3.02
C ARG A 126 -10.29 -8.82 4.10
N THR A 127 -9.89 -10.03 3.71
CA THR A 127 -9.80 -11.21 4.60
C THR A 127 -8.46 -11.93 4.51
N ASP A 128 -7.47 -11.36 3.80
CA ASP A 128 -6.08 -11.82 3.75
C ASP A 128 -5.23 -11.16 4.83
N ASP A 129 -3.90 -11.31 4.79
CA ASP A 129 -3.02 -10.80 5.86
C ASP A 129 -3.05 -9.28 5.99
N ALA A 130 -3.36 -8.54 4.92
CA ALA A 130 -3.63 -7.10 5.00
C ALA A 130 -4.81 -6.75 5.94
N ALA A 131 -5.74 -7.69 6.17
CA ALA A 131 -6.79 -7.53 7.16
C ALA A 131 -6.27 -7.53 8.60
N LEU A 132 -5.08 -8.06 8.86
CA LEU A 132 -4.43 -7.98 10.18
C LEU A 132 -4.12 -6.52 10.53
N CYS A 133 -3.64 -5.71 9.58
CA CYS A 133 -3.39 -4.29 9.80
C CYS A 133 -4.67 -3.54 10.18
N ALA A 134 -5.79 -3.85 9.51
CA ALA A 134 -7.11 -3.31 9.86
C ALA A 134 -7.58 -3.79 11.25
N GLY A 135 -7.30 -5.05 11.60
CA GLY A 135 -7.59 -5.61 12.93
C GLY A 135 -6.78 -4.95 14.04
N ILE A 136 -5.50 -4.68 13.81
CA ILE A 136 -4.61 -3.96 14.74
C ILE A 136 -5.12 -2.53 14.93
N ALA A 137 -5.48 -1.83 13.85
CA ALA A 137 -6.06 -0.48 13.93
C ALA A 137 -7.33 -0.45 14.80
N ALA A 138 -8.25 -1.40 14.57
CA ALA A 138 -9.47 -1.52 15.37
C ALA A 138 -9.17 -1.85 16.85
N TYR A 139 -8.19 -2.71 17.11
CA TYR A 139 -7.74 -3.03 18.46
C TYR A 139 -7.15 -1.79 19.16
N GLN A 140 -6.21 -1.09 18.53
CA GLN A 140 -5.57 0.11 19.08
C GLN A 140 -6.59 1.20 19.39
N LYS A 141 -7.51 1.47 18.44
CA LYS A 141 -8.63 2.40 18.62
C LYS A 141 -9.51 2.01 19.82
N LYS A 142 -9.89 0.74 19.95
CA LYS A 142 -10.72 0.25 21.07
C LYS A 142 -10.03 0.42 22.43
N HIS A 143 -8.71 0.33 22.48
CA HIS A 143 -7.92 0.46 23.71
C HIS A 143 -7.35 1.87 23.93
N GLY A 144 -7.73 2.85 23.09
CA GLY A 144 -7.25 4.23 23.22
C GLY A 144 -5.74 4.38 23.04
N ILE A 145 -5.11 3.50 22.25
CA ILE A 145 -3.68 3.57 21.96
C ILE A 145 -3.46 4.66 20.92
N ASP A 146 -2.72 5.70 21.30
CA ASP A 146 -2.31 6.78 20.41
C ASP A 146 -0.89 6.56 19.86
N LEU A 147 -0.42 7.52 19.06
CA LEU A 147 0.89 7.44 18.42
C LEU A 147 2.02 7.33 19.45
N ALA A 148 1.96 8.10 20.55
CA ALA A 148 3.01 8.10 21.56
C ALA A 148 3.05 6.76 22.31
N ALA A 149 1.88 6.22 22.68
CA ALA A 149 1.74 4.95 23.37
C ALA A 149 2.23 3.76 22.51
N ALA A 150 1.87 3.72 21.22
CA ALA A 150 2.33 2.69 20.30
C ALA A 150 3.87 2.73 20.16
N ASN A 151 4.41 3.91 19.85
CA ASN A 151 5.83 4.07 19.58
C ASN A 151 6.71 3.87 20.82
N LYS A 152 6.18 4.12 22.04
CA LYS A 152 6.89 3.84 23.30
C LYS A 152 7.26 2.35 23.43
N ASN A 153 6.44 1.46 22.87
CA ASN A 153 6.70 0.02 22.85
C ASN A 153 7.48 -0.44 21.62
N GLY A 154 7.88 0.48 20.74
CA GLY A 154 8.51 0.18 19.46
C GLY A 154 7.53 -0.21 18.35
N ASP A 155 6.22 -0.17 18.61
CA ASP A 155 5.17 -0.53 17.65
C ASP A 155 4.72 0.68 16.80
N SER A 156 4.20 0.41 15.61
CA SER A 156 3.51 1.40 14.77
C SER A 156 2.07 1.64 15.25
N LEU A 157 1.58 2.87 15.10
CA LEU A 157 0.15 3.15 15.16
C LEU A 157 -0.50 2.77 13.81
N PHE A 158 -1.56 1.98 13.84
CA PHE A 158 -2.36 1.66 12.66
C PHE A 158 -3.67 2.46 12.70
N LEU A 159 -3.91 3.20 11.63
CA LEU A 159 -5.15 3.92 11.39
C LEU A 159 -5.97 3.17 10.34
N ILE A 160 -7.30 3.24 10.45
CA ILE A 160 -8.21 2.65 9.47
C ILE A 160 -9.14 3.72 8.91
N GLN A 161 -9.17 3.86 7.59
CA GLN A 161 -9.98 4.83 6.86
C GLN A 161 -11.02 4.11 5.99
N GLY A 162 -12.29 4.32 6.32
CA GLY A 162 -13.41 3.85 5.53
C GLY A 162 -13.64 4.67 4.26
N ARG A 163 -14.42 4.15 3.33
CA ARG A 163 -14.74 4.86 2.08
C ARG A 163 -16.12 4.54 1.55
N ASN A 164 -16.68 5.47 0.79
CA ASN A 164 -17.88 5.24 0.00
C ASN A 164 -17.50 4.98 -1.46
N GLU A 165 -17.47 3.71 -1.87
CA GLU A 165 -17.07 3.36 -3.23
C GLU A 165 -18.10 3.79 -4.29
N ASN A 166 -19.36 4.01 -3.92
CA ASN A 166 -20.37 4.53 -4.84
C ASN A 166 -20.14 6.01 -5.20
N LYS A 167 -19.47 6.76 -4.32
CA LYS A 167 -19.17 8.18 -4.53
C LYS A 167 -17.71 8.45 -4.87
N GLY A 168 -16.83 7.48 -4.61
CA GLY A 168 -15.38 7.68 -4.74
C GLY A 168 -14.80 8.58 -3.65
N GLU A 169 -15.40 8.60 -2.46
CA GLU A 169 -15.05 9.54 -1.38
C GLU A 169 -14.62 8.78 -0.11
N PHE A 170 -13.69 9.37 0.65
CA PHE A 170 -13.50 9.01 2.06
C PHE A 170 -14.55 9.68 2.92
N TRP A 171 -14.78 9.13 4.12
CA TRP A 171 -15.68 9.74 5.10
C TRP A 171 -15.19 9.56 6.51
N ASN A 172 -15.85 10.22 7.46
CA ASN A 172 -15.51 10.17 8.86
C ASN A 172 -16.02 8.87 9.54
N ASP A 173 -15.64 7.71 9.01
CA ASP A 173 -15.94 6.38 9.54
C ASP A 173 -14.82 5.40 9.11
N ASP A 174 -14.63 4.31 9.86
CA ASP A 174 -13.72 3.22 9.51
C ASP A 174 -14.34 2.19 8.55
N LYS A 175 -15.66 2.25 8.34
CA LYS A 175 -16.40 1.31 7.49
C LYS A 175 -16.37 1.69 6.02
N THR A 176 -16.51 0.68 5.16
CA THR A 176 -16.59 0.89 3.71
C THR A 176 -17.97 0.59 3.18
N LEU A 177 -18.53 1.48 2.35
CA LEU A 177 -19.66 1.15 1.48
C LEU A 177 -19.09 0.53 0.21
N LEU A 178 -19.29 -0.77 0.04
CA LEU A 178 -18.87 -1.44 -1.19
C LEU A 178 -19.69 -0.95 -2.39
N LEU A 179 -19.06 -0.91 -3.55
CA LEU A 179 -19.71 -0.49 -4.79
C LEU A 179 -20.99 -1.31 -5.05
N GLY A 180 -22.08 -0.62 -5.39
CA GLY A 180 -23.40 -1.20 -5.62
C GLY A 180 -24.17 -1.60 -4.34
N LYS A 181 -23.60 -1.43 -3.14
CA LYS A 181 -24.29 -1.70 -1.87
C LYS A 181 -24.95 -0.44 -1.31
N LYS A 182 -26.07 -0.64 -0.60
CA LYS A 182 -26.84 0.42 0.10
C LYS A 182 -26.55 0.48 1.61
N THR A 183 -25.89 -0.54 2.15
CA THR A 183 -25.52 -0.65 3.55
C THR A 183 -24.10 -1.16 3.69
N HIS A 184 -23.47 -0.84 4.83
CA HIS A 184 -22.15 -1.35 5.18
C HIS A 184 -22.17 -2.85 5.43
N PRO A 185 -21.22 -3.62 4.87
CA PRO A 185 -20.89 -4.90 5.47
C PRO A 185 -20.50 -4.66 6.93
N THR A 186 -20.98 -5.50 7.86
CA THR A 186 -20.41 -5.52 9.21
C THR A 186 -18.93 -5.88 9.09
N CYS A 187 -18.07 -5.14 9.77
CA CYS A 187 -16.62 -5.33 9.72
C CYS A 187 -16.30 -6.80 10.05
N PRO A 188 -15.66 -7.58 9.16
CA PRO A 188 -15.52 -9.02 9.31
C PRO A 188 -14.48 -9.43 10.36
N ILE A 189 -14.10 -8.54 11.27
CA ILE A 189 -13.14 -8.82 12.34
C ILE A 189 -13.78 -9.83 13.30
N LYS A 190 -13.75 -11.11 12.93
CA LYS A 190 -13.77 -12.18 13.91
C LYS A 190 -12.44 -12.07 14.65
N PRO A 191 -12.45 -11.96 15.99
CA PRO A 191 -11.23 -12.05 16.76
C PRO A 191 -10.49 -13.34 16.37
N PRO A 192 -9.14 -13.34 16.38
CA PRO A 192 -8.38 -14.54 16.09
C PRO A 192 -8.94 -15.67 16.96
N LYS A 193 -9.30 -16.80 16.34
CA LYS A 193 -9.72 -17.98 17.10
C LYS A 193 -8.58 -18.33 18.06
N PRO A 194 -8.85 -18.60 19.34
CA PRO A 194 -7.82 -19.07 20.25
C PRO A 194 -7.15 -20.28 19.60
N LYS A 195 -5.82 -20.22 19.46
CA LYS A 195 -5.03 -21.35 18.98
C LYS A 195 -5.34 -22.52 19.91
N GLN A 196 -6.02 -23.55 19.41
CA GLN A 196 -6.01 -24.84 20.09
C GLN A 196 -4.55 -25.28 20.09
N ASN A 197 -3.98 -25.45 21.28
CA ASN A 197 -2.67 -26.03 21.48
C ASN A 197 -2.66 -27.44 20.89
N SER A 198 -2.25 -27.58 19.63
CA SER A 198 -1.71 -28.82 19.12
C SER A 198 -0.20 -28.73 19.26
N ASN A 199 0.30 -29.19 20.41
CA ASN A 199 1.69 -29.60 20.54
C ASN A 199 1.96 -30.67 19.48
N LYS A 200 2.59 -30.26 18.38
CA LYS A 200 3.47 -31.12 17.59
C LYS A 200 4.70 -30.29 17.25
N GLU A 201 5.76 -30.53 18.00
CA GLU A 201 7.11 -30.12 17.64
C GLU A 201 7.35 -30.43 16.16
N LYS A 202 7.74 -29.42 15.40
CA LYS A 202 8.43 -29.61 14.13
C LYS A 202 9.87 -29.17 14.33
N PRO A 203 10.86 -29.96 13.87
CA PRO A 203 12.26 -29.66 14.10
C PRO A 203 12.69 -28.40 13.35
N SER A 204 13.58 -27.65 13.99
CA SER A 204 14.14 -26.38 13.52
C SER A 204 14.87 -26.54 12.18
N PRO A 205 14.63 -25.67 11.18
CA PRO A 205 15.55 -25.51 10.07
C PRO A 205 16.79 -24.77 10.58
N LYS A 206 17.96 -25.41 10.43
CA LYS A 206 19.25 -24.72 10.51
C LYS A 206 19.37 -23.83 9.27
N TYR A 207 19.38 -22.52 9.45
CA TYR A 207 20.32 -21.55 8.85
C TYR A 207 20.27 -20.28 9.69
#